data_AF-A0A9C5ZDW5-F1
#
_entry.id   AF-A0A9C5ZDW5-F1
#
_cell.length_a   1.000
_cell.length_b   1.000
_cell.length_c   1.000
_cell.angle_alpha   90.00
_cell.angle_beta   90.00
_cell.angle_gamma   90.00
#
_symmetry.space_group_name_H-M   'P 1'
#
loop_
_entity.id
_entity.type
_entity.pdbx_description
1 polymer ?
#
loop_
_entity_poly.entity_id
_entity_poly.type
_entity_poly.pdbx_seq_one_letter_code
_entity_poly.pdbx_strand_id
1 'polypeptide(L)'
;MRDSEGRIGPYACRGNQRVFYDDGERTRRKSQYIRRMRLGGAMVWALDLDDFRGRCGCGRYPLLRTINHELRGFSGQKVNDCS
;
A
#
# COMPACT_ATOMS: atom_id res chain seq x y z
N MET A 1 11.22 -9.49 1.10
CA MET A 1 10.85 -10.73 1.83
C MET A 1 9.45 -10.55 2.41
N ARG A 2 8.66 -11.62 2.55
CA ARG A 2 7.28 -11.57 3.04
C ARG A 2 7.07 -12.60 4.16
N ASP A 3 6.16 -12.31 5.07
CA ASP A 3 5.66 -13.28 6.04
C ASP A 3 4.77 -14.31 5.35
N SER A 4 5.04 -15.60 5.58
CA SER A 4 4.35 -16.71 4.91
C SER A 4 2.87 -16.80 5.27
N GLU A 5 2.53 -16.44 6.51
CA GLU A 5 1.13 -16.36 6.97
C GLU A 5 0.45 -15.05 6.53
N GLY A 6 1.23 -14.09 6.05
CA GLY A 6 0.75 -12.79 5.60
C GLY A 6 0.05 -11.99 6.70
N ARG A 7 0.50 -12.10 7.95
CA ARG A 7 0.01 -11.32 9.09
C ARG A 7 0.61 -9.92 9.11
N ILE A 8 1.85 -9.79 8.65
CA ILE A 8 2.60 -8.53 8.61
C ILE A 8 2.88 -8.07 7.16
N GLY A 9 3.26 -6.79 7.03
CA GLY A 9 3.76 -6.23 5.76
C GLY A 9 5.10 -6.83 5.34
N PRO A 10 5.54 -6.59 4.09
CA PRO A 10 6.86 -6.99 3.63
C PRO A 10 7.97 -6.30 4.44
N TYR A 11 9.17 -6.87 4.29
CA TYR A 11 10.38 -6.27 4.79
C TYR A 11 11.52 -6.43 3.79
N ALA A 12 12.45 -5.47 3.81
CA ALA A 12 13.67 -5.46 3.03
C ALA A 12 14.88 -5.55 3.96
N CYS A 13 15.88 -6.32 3.55
CA CYS A 13 17.11 -6.54 4.30
C CYS A 13 18.32 -6.20 3.44
N ARG A 14 19.30 -5.51 4.01
CA ARG A 14 20.63 -5.32 3.41
C ARG A 14 21.68 -5.31 4.52
N GLY A 15 22.53 -6.34 4.57
CA GLY A 15 23.49 -6.52 5.66
C GLY A 15 22.78 -6.62 7.02
N ASN A 16 23.12 -5.73 7.94
CA ASN A 16 22.48 -5.63 9.26
C ASN A 16 21.24 -4.72 9.30
N GLN A 17 20.88 -4.07 8.18
CA GLN A 17 19.73 -3.18 8.11
C GLN A 17 18.47 -3.93 7.70
N ARG A 18 17.36 -3.64 8.39
CA ARG A 18 16.03 -4.20 8.11
C ARG A 18 15.00 -3.08 8.15
N VAL A 19 14.16 -3.00 7.12
CA VAL A 19 13.07 -2.03 7.02
C VAL A 19 11.76 -2.76 6.76
N PHE A 20 10.76 -2.47 7.58
CA PHE A 20 9.39 -2.95 7.42
C PHE A 20 8.55 -1.84 6.79
N TYR A 21 7.69 -2.21 5.84
CA TYR A 21 6.86 -1.25 5.13
C TYR A 21 5.55 -1.90 4.70
N ASP A 22 4.59 -1.07 4.28
CA ASP A 22 3.42 -1.53 3.55
C ASP A 22 3.65 -1.30 2.05
N ASP A 23 3.27 -2.28 1.25
CA ASP A 23 3.28 -2.19 -0.20
C ASP A 23 1.84 -2.06 -0.76
N GLY A 24 1.71 -2.12 -2.09
CA GLY A 24 0.40 -2.06 -2.74
C GLY A 24 -0.55 -3.17 -2.29
N GLU A 25 -0.07 -4.41 -2.22
CA GLU A 25 -0.86 -5.58 -1.80
C GLU A 25 -1.35 -5.48 -0.35
N ARG A 26 -0.46 -5.07 0.57
CA ARG A 26 -0.79 -4.92 2.00
C ARG A 26 -1.74 -3.76 2.23
N THR A 27 -1.52 -2.65 1.54
CA THR A 27 -2.42 -1.51 1.56
C THR A 27 -3.80 -1.89 1.04
N ARG A 28 -3.87 -2.69 -0.03
CA ARG A 28 -5.13 -3.25 -0.56
C ARG A 28 -5.85 -4.10 0.48
N ARG A 29 -5.14 -5.05 1.11
CA ARG A 29 -5.72 -5.95 2.12
C ARG A 29 -6.25 -5.20 3.34
N LYS A 30 -5.53 -4.18 3.83
CA LYS A 30 -6.00 -3.29 4.91
C LYS A 30 -7.23 -2.50 4.49
N SER A 31 -7.27 -2.00 3.25
CA SER A 31 -8.44 -1.28 2.72
C SER A 31 -9.68 -2.19 2.59
N GLN A 32 -9.50 -3.44 2.15
CA GLN A 32 -10.56 -4.44 2.12
C GLN A 32 -11.05 -4.81 3.53
N TYR A 33 -10.15 -4.86 4.51
CA TYR A 33 -10.53 -5.03 5.90
C TYR A 33 -11.42 -3.90 6.41
N ILE A 34 -11.06 -2.64 6.14
CA ILE A 34 -11.87 -1.45 6.47
C ILE A 34 -13.30 -1.59 5.92
N ARG A 35 -13.45 -2.01 4.66
CA ARG A 35 -14.77 -2.25 4.05
C ARG A 35 -15.54 -3.37 4.70
N ARG A 36 -14.90 -4.54 4.90
CA ARG A 36 -15.56 -5.71 5.51
C ARG A 36 -16.06 -5.42 6.92
N MET A 37 -15.29 -4.64 7.68
CA MET A 37 -15.63 -4.24 9.05
C MET A 37 -16.54 -3.02 9.13
N ARG A 38 -16.92 -2.40 8.00
CA ARG A 38 -17.74 -1.19 7.92
C ARG A 38 -17.19 -0.02 8.76
N LEU A 39 -15.87 0.16 8.74
CA LEU A 39 -15.22 1.29 9.41
C LEU A 39 -15.39 2.59 8.60
N GLY A 40 -15.25 3.75 9.26
CA GLY A 40 -15.50 5.06 8.65
C GLY A 40 -14.53 5.47 7.53
N GLY A 41 -13.34 4.88 7.46
CA GLY A 41 -12.37 5.17 6.40
C GLY A 41 -10.94 4.76 6.77
N ALA A 42 -9.99 5.24 5.96
CA ALA A 42 -8.55 5.12 6.19
C ALA A 42 -7.93 6.51 6.39
N MET A 43 -6.89 6.58 7.23
CA MET A 43 -6.00 7.74 7.35
C MET A 43 -4.61 7.33 6.86
N VAL A 44 -3.93 8.24 6.15
CA VAL A 44 -2.58 8.00 5.61
C VAL A 44 -1.62 8.97 6.27
N TRP A 45 -0.50 8.45 6.75
CA TRP A 45 0.63 9.23 7.23
C TRP A 45 1.87 8.86 6.40
N ALA A 46 2.37 9.73 5.52
CA ALA A 46 1.79 10.99 5.05
C ALA A 46 1.90 11.06 3.51
N LEU A 47 1.26 12.05 2.89
CA LEU A 47 1.16 12.14 1.43
C LEU A 47 2.52 12.27 0.73
N ASP A 48 3.47 12.94 1.36
CA ASP A 48 4.83 13.18 0.88
C ASP A 48 5.77 11.97 1.06
N LEU A 49 5.37 10.98 1.86
CA LEU A 49 6.09 9.72 2.01
C LEU A 49 5.64 8.64 1.01
N ASP A 50 4.50 8.84 0.35
CA ASP A 50 4.12 8.02 -0.80
C ASP A 50 4.99 8.40 -2.02
N ASP A 51 5.00 7.57 -3.07
CA ASP A 51 5.74 7.88 -4.29
C ASP A 51 4.99 8.92 -5.15
N PHE A 52 4.92 10.16 -4.63
CA PHE A 52 4.22 11.27 -5.27
C PHE A 52 4.86 11.71 -6.59
N ARG A 53 6.12 11.33 -6.82
CA ARG A 53 6.88 11.61 -8.05
C ARG A 53 6.88 10.46 -9.05
N GLY A 54 6.42 9.27 -8.68
CA GLY A 54 6.38 8.09 -9.57
C GLY A 54 7.76 7.49 -9.87
N ARG A 55 8.71 7.57 -8.94
CA ARG A 55 10.08 7.05 -9.08
C ARG A 55 10.16 5.52 -9.04
N CYS A 56 9.19 4.87 -8.41
CA CYS A 56 9.15 3.42 -8.26
C CYS A 56 8.59 2.69 -9.49
N GLY A 57 8.11 3.42 -10.51
CA GLY A 57 7.54 2.82 -11.74
C GLY A 57 6.07 2.36 -11.62
N CYS A 58 5.45 2.51 -10.44
CA CYS A 58 4.02 2.24 -10.22
C CYS A 58 3.08 3.38 -10.63
N GLY A 59 3.61 4.51 -11.11
CA GLY A 59 2.88 5.77 -11.23
C GLY A 59 2.85 6.56 -9.91
N ARG A 60 2.19 7.72 -9.92
CA ARG A 60 2.16 8.65 -8.76
C ARG A 60 1.17 8.17 -7.70
N TYR A 61 1.56 8.32 -6.43
CA TYR A 61 0.75 7.99 -5.26
C TYR A 61 0.19 6.55 -5.26
N PRO A 62 1.03 5.52 -5.48
CA PRO A 62 0.55 4.14 -5.63
C PRO A 62 -0.23 3.64 -4.41
N LEU A 63 0.20 3.98 -3.19
CA LEU A 63 -0.48 3.51 -1.97
C LEU A 63 -1.81 4.24 -1.77
N LEU A 64 -1.82 5.56 -1.89
CA LEU A 64 -3.06 6.35 -1.75
C LEU A 64 -4.09 5.99 -2.83
N ARG A 65 -3.65 5.73 -4.07
CA ARG A 65 -4.54 5.30 -5.15
C ARG A 65 -5.13 3.91 -4.88
N THR A 66 -4.36 3.02 -4.28
CA THR A 66 -4.87 1.71 -3.85
C THR A 66 -5.99 1.86 -2.82
N ILE A 67 -5.81 2.73 -1.82
CA ILE A 67 -6.86 3.03 -0.82
C ILE A 67 -8.11 3.61 -1.49
N ASN A 68 -7.95 4.61 -2.37
CA ASN A 68 -9.06 5.22 -3.09
C ASN A 68 -9.80 4.22 -4.01
N HIS A 69 -9.06 3.31 -4.67
CA HIS A 69 -9.66 2.28 -5.49
C HIS A 69 -10.55 1.35 -4.64
N GLU A 70 -10.01 0.85 -3.53
CA GLU A 70 -10.73 -0.09 -2.68
C GLU A 70 -11.90 0.57 -1.95
N LEU A 71 -11.72 1.75 -1.36
CA LEU A 71 -12.73 2.40 -0.52
C LEU A 71 -13.76 3.25 -1.29
N ARG A 72 -13.39 3.81 -2.44
CA ARG A 72 -14.23 4.77 -3.19
C ARG A 72 -14.53 4.34 -4.62
N GLY A 73 -13.97 3.22 -5.09
CA GLY A 73 -14.25 2.69 -6.42
C GLY A 73 -13.63 3.48 -7.58
N PHE A 74 -12.56 4.26 -7.34
CA PHE A 74 -11.88 5.00 -8.40
C PHE A 74 -11.30 4.03 -9.45
N SER A 75 -11.75 4.16 -10.69
CA SER A 75 -11.27 3.40 -11.85
C SER A 75 -9.98 3.96 -12.47
N GLY A 76 -9.36 4.95 -11.84
CA GLY A 76 -8.14 5.59 -12.35
C GLY A 76 -6.94 4.65 -12.34
N GLN A 77 -6.50 4.22 -13.52
CA GLN A 77 -5.29 3.43 -13.88
C GLN A 77 -4.91 2.33 -12.87
N LYS A 78 -4.96 1.05 -13.29
CA LYS A 78 -4.48 -0.09 -12.51
C LYS A 78 -3.12 0.26 -11.88
N VAL A 79 -3.03 0.21 -10.56
CA VAL A 79 -1.77 0.36 -9.84
C VAL A 79 -0.93 -0.83 -10.25
N ASN A 80 0.10 -0.59 -11.07
CA ASN A 80 1.10 -1.61 -11.37
C ASN A 80 1.79 -1.95 -10.06
N ASP A 81 2.12 -3.21 -9.81
CA ASP A 81 2.84 -3.61 -8.60
C ASP A 81 4.35 -3.37 -8.82
N CYS A 82 4.99 -2.63 -7.91
CA CYS A 82 6.44 -2.31 -7.95
C CYS A 82 7.13 -2.69 -6.64
N SER A 83 6.59 -3.70 -5.97
CA SER A 83 7.01 -4.19 -4.64
C SER A 83 7.94 -5.40 -4.73
#